data_AF-A0A920J1R7-F1
#
_entry.id   AF-A0A920J1R7-F1
#
_cell.length_a   1.000
_cell.length_b   1.000
_cell.length_c   1.000
_cell.angle_alpha   90.00
_cell.angle_beta   90.00
_cell.angle_gamma   90.00
#
_symmetry.space_group_name_H-M   'P 1'
#
loop_
_entity.id
_entity.type
_entity.pdbx_description
1 polymer ?
#
loop_
_entity_poly.entity_id
_entity_poly.type
_entity_poly.pdbx_seq_one_letter_code
_entity_poly.pdbx_strand_id
1 'polypeptide(L)'
;MKKFLKLTSVFAFIVLIVFVLIRIPPIQDRIAPLAMVALLSPADLPEEDSLSALVCGSASPLGATDRAQTCIMVRAGDEIYIVDIGDGANRNLGRWRIPMNKVQAVLLTHLHSDHISDLADLHLATWIPNRKSQLKVYGPQGVEFVTRGFEEAYQSDYFFRNEHHGDEVAPLHSVGFEPITIDLMNQSLLKKMD
;
A
#
# COMPACT_ATOMS: atom_id res chain seq x y z
N MET A 1 -18.81 -40.67 29.85
CA MET A 1 -19.01 -39.38 30.58
C MET A 1 -17.79 -38.91 31.38
N LYS A 2 -17.31 -39.63 32.41
CA LYS A 2 -16.22 -39.12 33.29
C LYS A 2 -14.89 -38.81 32.58
N LYS A 3 -14.49 -39.60 31.57
CA LYS A 3 -13.28 -39.34 30.76
C LYS A 3 -13.42 -38.11 29.87
N PHE A 4 -14.59 -37.91 29.27
CA PHE A 4 -14.92 -36.75 28.45
C PHE A 4 -14.90 -35.46 29.28
N LEU A 5 -15.51 -35.49 30.48
CA LEU A 5 -15.52 -34.35 31.39
C LEU A 5 -14.11 -33.97 31.87
N LYS A 6 -13.25 -34.96 32.16
CA LYS A 6 -11.85 -34.71 32.48
C LYS A 6 -11.09 -34.06 31.31
N LEU A 7 -11.32 -34.53 30.09
CA LEU A 7 -10.67 -34.00 28.90
C LEU A 7 -11.06 -32.53 28.66
N THR A 8 -12.35 -32.21 28.78
CA THR A 8 -12.85 -30.83 28.64
C THR A 8 -12.32 -29.92 29.74
N SER A 9 -12.20 -30.41 30.98
CA SER A 9 -11.63 -29.63 32.09
C SER A 9 -10.13 -29.37 31.90
N VAL A 10 -9.37 -30.35 31.42
CA VAL A 10 -7.93 -30.17 31.10
C VAL A 10 -7.76 -29.17 29.96
N PHE A 11 -8.58 -29.27 28.91
CA PHE A 11 -8.55 -28.32 27.80
C PHE A 11 -8.88 -26.89 28.27
N ALA A 12 -9.95 -26.72 29.04
CA ALA A 12 -10.32 -25.41 29.59
C ALA A 12 -9.22 -24.82 30.48
N PHE A 13 -8.54 -25.67 31.26
CA PHE A 13 -7.42 -25.25 32.09
C PHE A 13 -6.20 -24.81 31.27
N ILE A 14 -5.87 -25.54 30.19
CA ILE A 14 -4.82 -25.15 29.26
C ILE A 14 -5.17 -23.81 28.59
N VAL A 15 -6.40 -23.64 28.12
CA VAL A 15 -6.86 -22.37 27.51
C VAL A 15 -6.75 -21.21 28.51
N LEU A 16 -7.13 -21.43 29.76
CA LEU A 16 -7.02 -20.42 30.81
C LEU A 16 -5.55 -20.06 31.09
N ILE A 17 -4.67 -21.06 31.19
CA ILE A 17 -3.23 -20.83 31.37
C ILE A 17 -2.68 -20.02 30.20
N VAL A 18 -2.97 -20.41 28.97
CA VAL A 18 -2.53 -19.68 27.77
C VAL A 18 -3.06 -18.25 27.82
N PHE A 19 -4.34 -18.05 28.13
CA PHE A 19 -4.95 -16.72 28.25
C PHE A 19 -4.27 -15.83 29.29
N VAL A 20 -3.87 -16.40 30.43
CA VAL A 20 -3.13 -15.67 31.47
C VAL A 20 -1.71 -15.37 31.01
N LEU A 21 -1.01 -16.33 30.41
CA LEU A 21 0.36 -16.17 29.95
C LEU A 21 0.48 -15.11 28.85
N ILE A 22 -0.45 -15.05 27.89
CA ILE A 22 -0.43 -14.03 26.82
C ILE A 22 -0.72 -12.60 27.33
N ARG A 23 -1.11 -12.43 28.60
CA ARG A 23 -1.32 -11.12 29.24
C ARG A 23 -0.08 -10.63 30.01
N ILE A 24 0.95 -11.45 30.13
CA ILE A 24 2.19 -11.11 30.85
C ILE A 24 3.11 -10.32 29.90
N PRO A 25 3.50 -9.06 30.21
CA PRO A 25 4.26 -8.21 29.28
C PRO A 25 5.57 -8.83 28.77
N PRO A 26 6.42 -9.46 29.61
CA PRO A 26 7.62 -10.17 29.11
C PRO A 26 7.34 -11.28 28.09
N ILE A 27 6.17 -11.94 28.17
CA ILE A 27 5.77 -12.97 27.22
C ILE A 27 5.28 -12.30 25.93
N GLN A 28 4.53 -11.21 26.03
CA GLN A 28 4.13 -10.40 24.89
C GLN A 28 5.35 -9.86 24.14
N ASP A 29 6.37 -9.34 24.82
CA ASP A 29 7.59 -8.80 24.20
C ASP A 29 8.38 -9.86 23.42
N ARG A 30 8.28 -11.13 23.82
CA ARG A 30 8.92 -12.26 23.14
C ARG A 30 8.11 -12.80 21.96
N ILE A 31 6.78 -12.77 22.05
CA ILE A 31 5.88 -13.28 21.02
C ILE A 31 5.58 -12.22 19.96
N ALA A 32 5.51 -10.93 20.35
CA ALA A 32 5.25 -9.80 19.48
C ALA A 32 6.15 -9.76 18.24
N PRO A 33 7.49 -9.92 18.33
CA PRO A 33 8.33 -9.92 17.13
C PRO A 33 8.05 -11.11 16.20
N LEU A 34 7.73 -12.31 16.73
CA LEU A 34 7.35 -13.47 15.91
C LEU A 34 6.00 -13.28 15.23
N ALA A 35 5.00 -12.78 15.96
CA ALA A 35 3.70 -12.45 15.41
C ALA A 35 3.82 -11.34 14.37
N MET A 36 4.63 -10.32 14.64
CA MET A 36 4.94 -9.23 13.73
C MET A 36 5.60 -9.77 12.46
N VAL A 37 6.60 -10.64 12.55
CA VAL A 37 7.23 -11.27 11.36
C VAL A 37 6.22 -12.11 10.57
N ALA A 38 5.37 -12.91 11.22
CA ALA A 38 4.35 -13.70 10.52
C ALA A 38 3.24 -12.82 9.87
N LEU A 39 2.96 -11.65 10.45
CA LEU A 39 2.02 -10.66 9.92
C LEU A 39 2.64 -9.79 8.82
N LEU A 40 3.93 -9.50 8.94
CA LEU A 40 4.72 -8.68 8.02
C LEU A 40 5.47 -9.49 6.97
N SER A 41 5.39 -10.82 6.99
CA SER A 41 5.92 -11.67 5.93
C SER A 41 5.36 -11.13 4.60
N PRO A 42 6.22 -10.57 3.73
CA PRO A 42 5.77 -10.08 2.45
C PRO A 42 5.13 -11.25 1.70
N ALA A 43 4.21 -10.95 0.79
CA ALA A 43 3.81 -11.94 -0.21
C ALA A 43 5.06 -12.58 -0.82
N ASP A 44 4.98 -13.84 -1.26
CA ASP A 44 6.03 -14.50 -2.05
C ASP A 44 6.22 -13.72 -3.36
N LEU A 45 6.96 -12.62 -3.26
CA LEU A 45 7.36 -11.80 -4.38
C LEU A 45 8.56 -12.50 -5.03
N PRO A 46 8.64 -12.50 -6.36
CA PRO A 46 9.77 -13.08 -7.07
C PRO A 46 11.12 -12.49 -6.61
N GLU A 47 12.20 -13.25 -6.78
CA GLU A 47 13.55 -12.94 -6.28
C GLU A 47 14.06 -11.52 -6.67
N GLU A 48 15.02 -11.01 -5.88
CA GLU A 48 15.50 -9.61 -5.91
C GLU A 48 16.10 -9.12 -7.24
N ASP A 49 16.42 -10.00 -8.20
CA ASP A 49 16.92 -9.62 -9.54
C ASP A 49 15.88 -9.79 -10.66
N SER A 50 14.61 -10.02 -10.30
CA SER A 50 13.53 -10.22 -11.27
C SER A 50 12.74 -8.93 -11.55
N LEU A 51 12.38 -8.74 -12.81
CA LEU A 51 11.31 -7.84 -13.20
C LEU A 51 10.00 -8.63 -13.18
N SER A 52 9.09 -8.25 -12.29
CA SER A 52 7.83 -8.95 -12.08
C SER A 52 6.65 -8.01 -12.16
N ALA A 53 5.55 -8.47 -12.74
CA ALA A 53 4.31 -7.71 -12.83
C ALA A 53 3.16 -8.46 -12.17
N LEU A 54 2.34 -7.73 -11.43
CA LEU A 54 1.14 -8.25 -10.79
C LEU A 54 -0.05 -7.38 -11.21
N VAL A 55 -1.14 -8.02 -11.62
CA VAL A 55 -2.38 -7.32 -11.99
C VAL A 55 -3.19 -7.05 -10.73
N CYS A 56 -3.13 -5.81 -10.21
CA CYS A 56 -3.87 -5.36 -9.04
C CYS A 56 -5.32 -4.98 -9.33
N GLY A 57 -5.66 -4.78 -10.60
CA GLY A 57 -7.03 -4.64 -11.06
C GLY A 57 -7.12 -4.69 -12.59
N SER A 58 -8.30 -5.10 -13.08
CA SER A 58 -8.52 -5.46 -14.50
C SER A 58 -9.95 -5.17 -14.97
N ALA A 59 -10.74 -4.46 -14.17
CA ALA A 59 -12.06 -3.98 -14.60
C ALA A 59 -11.93 -2.74 -15.49
N SER A 60 -12.90 -2.59 -16.40
CA SER A 60 -13.10 -1.38 -17.19
C SER A 60 -13.96 -0.35 -16.41
N PRO A 61 -14.13 0.88 -16.92
CA PRO A 61 -14.89 1.92 -16.20
C PRO A 61 -16.36 1.56 -16.01
N LEU A 62 -16.91 0.68 -16.86
CA LEU A 62 -18.32 0.28 -16.82
C LEU A 62 -18.62 -0.84 -15.81
N GLY A 63 -17.67 -1.14 -14.93
CA GLY A 63 -17.87 -1.94 -13.73
C GLY A 63 -17.97 -3.45 -13.99
N ALA A 64 -17.02 -4.19 -13.44
CA ALA A 64 -17.26 -5.55 -12.97
C ALA A 64 -17.41 -5.46 -11.45
N THR A 65 -18.49 -5.99 -10.87
CA THR A 65 -18.79 -5.80 -9.44
C THR A 65 -17.83 -6.55 -8.50
N ASP A 66 -16.97 -7.42 -9.05
CA ASP A 66 -16.06 -8.29 -8.32
C ASP A 66 -14.57 -7.98 -8.56
N ARG A 67 -14.24 -7.00 -9.41
CA ARG A 67 -12.86 -6.66 -9.76
C ARG A 67 -12.55 -5.19 -9.50
N ALA A 68 -11.34 -4.93 -9.01
CA ALA A 68 -10.80 -3.57 -9.00
C ALA A 68 -10.57 -3.06 -10.43
N GLN A 69 -10.65 -1.75 -10.61
CA GLN A 69 -10.32 -1.07 -11.87
C GLN A 69 -8.82 -1.12 -12.18
N THR A 70 -8.42 -0.65 -13.36
CA THR A 70 -7.07 -0.83 -13.91
C THR A 70 -5.96 -0.54 -12.91
N CYS A 71 -5.09 -1.53 -12.70
CA CYS A 71 -3.86 -1.38 -11.94
C CYS A 71 -2.90 -2.54 -12.26
N ILE A 72 -1.65 -2.20 -12.54
CA ILE A 72 -0.54 -3.16 -12.62
C ILE A 72 0.58 -2.68 -11.69
N MET A 73 0.98 -3.55 -10.76
CA MET A 73 2.17 -3.34 -9.94
C MET A 73 3.36 -3.98 -10.64
N VAL A 74 4.42 -3.21 -10.85
CA VAL A 74 5.69 -3.68 -11.39
C VAL A 74 6.73 -3.63 -10.27
N ARG A 75 7.38 -4.76 -9.99
CA ARG A 75 8.53 -4.87 -9.09
C ARG A 75 9.79 -4.99 -9.94
N ALA A 76 10.72 -4.07 -9.75
CA ALA A 76 12.03 -4.09 -10.38
C ALA A 76 13.08 -4.18 -9.26
N GLY A 77 13.49 -5.42 -8.98
CA GLY A 77 14.24 -5.75 -7.77
C GLY A 77 13.53 -5.29 -6.51
N ASP A 78 14.10 -4.34 -5.80
CA ASP A 78 13.59 -3.92 -4.50
C ASP A 78 12.58 -2.76 -4.56
N GLU A 79 12.44 -2.16 -5.75
CA GLU A 79 11.55 -1.03 -6.01
C GLU A 79 10.21 -1.47 -6.59
N ILE A 80 9.16 -0.72 -6.25
CA ILE A 80 7.81 -0.95 -6.75
C ILE A 80 7.32 0.28 -7.52
N TYR A 81 6.73 0.03 -8.67
CA TYR A 81 6.11 1.02 -9.54
C TYR A 81 4.66 0.61 -9.77
N ILE A 82 3.75 1.58 -9.74
CA ILE A 82 2.32 1.34 -9.98
C ILE A 82 1.95 1.95 -11.33
N VAL A 83 1.39 1.14 -12.23
CA VAL A 83 0.85 1.60 -13.52
C VAL A 83 -0.66 1.62 -13.40
N ASP A 84 -1.22 2.84 -13.41
CA ASP A 84 -2.59 3.16 -13.07
C ASP A 84 -3.04 2.69 -11.68
N ILE A 85 -4.03 3.40 -11.11
CA ILE A 85 -4.57 3.09 -9.78
C ILE A 85 -6.06 3.45 -9.70
N GLY A 86 -6.89 2.61 -10.32
CA GLY A 86 -8.35 2.71 -10.27
C GLY A 86 -8.97 2.16 -8.98
N ASP A 87 -10.29 2.34 -8.83
CA ASP A 87 -11.07 1.99 -7.62
C ASP A 87 -10.83 0.54 -7.18
N GLY A 88 -10.52 0.39 -5.90
CA GLY A 88 -10.31 -0.88 -5.22
C GLY A 88 -8.92 -1.49 -5.44
N ALA A 89 -8.06 -0.89 -6.25
CA ALA A 89 -6.71 -1.40 -6.49
C ALA A 89 -5.83 -1.27 -5.24
N ASN A 90 -5.89 -0.14 -4.52
CA ASN A 90 -5.12 0.03 -3.28
C ASN A 90 -5.57 -0.97 -2.21
N ARG A 91 -6.87 -1.28 -2.15
CA ARG A 91 -7.42 -2.33 -1.28
C ARG A 91 -6.83 -3.71 -1.59
N ASN A 92 -6.65 -4.03 -2.87
CA ASN A 92 -6.03 -5.30 -3.27
C ASN A 92 -4.55 -5.35 -2.86
N LEU A 93 -3.78 -4.31 -3.15
CA LEU A 93 -2.37 -4.19 -2.75
C LEU A 93 -2.19 -4.33 -1.23
N GLY A 94 -3.06 -3.67 -0.44
CA GLY A 94 -3.06 -3.80 1.01
C GLY A 94 -3.39 -5.22 1.50
N ARG A 95 -4.38 -5.89 0.89
CA ARG A 95 -4.72 -7.29 1.22
C ARG A 95 -3.58 -8.26 0.92
N TRP A 96 -2.81 -7.99 -0.13
CA TRP A 96 -1.63 -8.76 -0.49
C TRP A 96 -0.37 -8.37 0.28
N ARG A 97 -0.47 -7.43 1.22
CA ARG A 97 0.66 -6.98 2.05
C ARG A 97 1.84 -6.51 1.21
N ILE A 98 1.56 -5.80 0.12
CA ILE A 98 2.60 -5.16 -0.68
C ILE A 98 3.34 -4.15 0.20
N PRO A 99 4.69 -4.15 0.21
CA PRO A 99 5.47 -3.24 1.04
C PRO A 99 5.39 -1.82 0.47
N MET A 100 4.40 -1.05 0.91
CA MET A 100 4.10 0.28 0.36
C MET A 100 5.24 1.29 0.52
N ASN A 101 6.14 1.10 1.48
CA ASN A 101 7.36 1.88 1.64
C ASN A 101 8.38 1.68 0.51
N LYS A 102 8.22 0.65 -0.34
CA LYS A 102 9.04 0.38 -1.51
C LYS A 102 8.47 0.99 -2.80
N VAL A 103 7.27 1.56 -2.76
CA VAL A 103 6.65 2.24 -3.92
C VAL A 103 7.41 3.54 -4.21
N GLN A 104 7.98 3.63 -5.41
CA GLN A 104 8.78 4.77 -5.85
C GLN A 104 7.95 5.80 -6.63
N ALA A 105 7.04 5.32 -7.48
CA ALA A 105 6.25 6.17 -8.34
C ALA A 105 4.95 5.51 -8.83
N VAL A 106 4.02 6.36 -9.26
CA VAL A 106 2.83 6.00 -10.03
C VAL A 106 2.99 6.50 -11.45
N LEU A 107 2.65 5.67 -12.44
CA LEU A 107 2.64 5.97 -13.86
C LEU A 107 1.21 5.88 -14.36
N LEU A 108 0.61 7.02 -14.67
CA LEU A 108 -0.73 7.13 -15.20
C LEU A 108 -0.69 7.08 -16.72
N THR A 109 -1.39 6.11 -17.30
CA THR A 109 -1.49 5.97 -18.76
C THR A 109 -2.30 7.11 -19.37
N HIS A 110 -3.41 7.47 -18.70
CA HIS A 110 -4.26 8.61 -19.03
C HIS A 110 -5.10 9.01 -17.83
N LEU A 111 -5.89 10.08 -17.96
CA LEU A 111 -6.57 10.75 -16.84
C LEU A 111 -8.08 10.45 -16.78
N HIS A 112 -8.50 9.24 -17.18
CA HIS A 112 -9.86 8.78 -16.85
C HIS A 112 -9.94 8.36 -15.38
N SER A 113 -11.12 8.53 -14.79
CA SER A 113 -11.36 8.25 -13.37
C SER A 113 -10.97 6.83 -12.97
N ASP A 114 -11.21 5.85 -13.82
CA ASP A 114 -10.92 4.43 -13.57
C ASP A 114 -9.42 4.07 -13.63
N HIS A 115 -8.56 5.05 -13.88
CA HIS A 115 -7.10 4.92 -13.82
C HIS A 115 -6.48 5.73 -12.67
N ILE A 116 -7.25 6.58 -11.98
CA ILE A 116 -6.72 7.55 -11.01
C ILE A 116 -7.48 7.60 -9.68
N SER A 117 -8.64 6.95 -9.56
CA SER A 117 -9.56 7.17 -8.44
C SER A 117 -9.01 6.74 -7.07
N ASP A 118 -8.10 5.75 -7.02
CA ASP A 118 -7.47 5.28 -5.77
C ASP A 118 -6.14 6.02 -5.47
N LEU A 119 -5.78 7.06 -6.22
CA LEU A 119 -4.49 7.74 -6.10
C LEU A 119 -4.28 8.37 -4.70
N ALA A 120 -5.32 8.94 -4.10
CA ALA A 120 -5.25 9.50 -2.74
C ALA A 120 -5.06 8.40 -1.67
N ASP A 121 -5.74 7.27 -1.82
CA ASP A 121 -5.64 6.15 -0.88
C ASP A 121 -4.27 5.47 -0.97
N LEU A 122 -3.72 5.33 -2.18
CA LEU A 122 -2.35 4.87 -2.39
C LEU A 122 -1.33 5.86 -1.80
N HIS A 123 -1.55 7.16 -1.98
CA HIS A 123 -0.68 8.18 -1.38
C HIS A 123 -0.60 8.03 0.13
N LEU A 124 -1.73 7.88 0.82
CA LEU A 124 -1.75 7.66 2.26
C LEU A 124 -1.03 6.35 2.62
N ALA A 125 -1.30 5.27 1.88
CA ALA A 125 -0.70 3.96 2.10
C ALA A 125 0.83 3.97 1.94
N THR A 126 1.38 4.83 1.09
CA THR A 126 2.83 5.00 0.92
C THR A 126 3.44 6.03 1.87
N TRP A 127 2.68 7.06 2.26
CA TRP A 127 3.16 8.13 3.15
C TRP A 127 3.40 7.63 4.58
N ILE A 128 2.41 6.97 5.18
CA ILE A 128 2.46 6.54 6.58
C ILE A 128 3.60 5.55 6.88
N PRO A 129 3.97 4.62 5.98
CA PRO A 129 5.17 3.79 6.13
C PRO A 129 6.52 4.53 5.95
N ASN A 130 6.57 5.84 6.22
CA ASN A 130 7.77 6.67 6.26
C ASN A 130 8.45 6.89 4.88
N ARG A 131 7.64 7.13 3.84
CA ARG A 131 8.12 7.61 2.54
C ARG A 131 8.87 8.95 2.73
N LYS A 132 10.01 9.10 2.04
CA LYS A 132 11.02 10.16 2.31
C LYS A 132 10.86 11.44 1.50
N SER A 133 10.13 11.39 0.40
CA SER A 133 9.84 12.51 -0.50
C SER A 133 8.38 12.44 -0.91
N GLN A 134 7.83 13.47 -1.53
CA GLN A 134 6.51 13.42 -2.17
C GLN A 134 6.38 12.25 -3.16
N LEU A 135 5.14 11.78 -3.40
CA LEU A 135 4.88 10.64 -4.26
C LEU A 135 5.01 11.11 -5.71
N LYS A 136 5.96 10.54 -6.43
CA LYS A 136 6.15 10.84 -7.85
C LYS A 136 4.98 10.29 -8.66
N VAL A 137 4.36 11.15 -9.46
CA VAL A 137 3.25 10.77 -10.34
C VAL A 137 3.60 11.20 -11.77
N TYR A 138 3.98 10.22 -12.59
CA TYR A 138 4.18 10.41 -14.01
C TYR A 138 2.83 10.30 -14.72
N GLY A 139 2.52 11.19 -15.64
CA GLY A 139 1.28 11.13 -16.41
C GLY A 139 1.30 12.05 -17.62
N PRO A 140 0.28 12.01 -18.49
CA PRO A 140 0.19 12.92 -19.62
C PRO A 140 -0.08 14.36 -19.17
N GLN A 141 -0.09 15.28 -20.14
CA GLN A 141 -0.49 16.67 -19.91
C GLN A 141 -1.79 16.74 -19.10
N GLY A 142 -1.74 17.48 -17.99
CA GLY A 142 -2.86 17.65 -17.07
C GLY A 142 -2.75 16.87 -15.77
N VAL A 143 -1.72 16.02 -15.62
CA VAL A 143 -1.44 15.32 -14.36
C VAL A 143 -1.27 16.29 -13.18
N GLU A 144 -0.73 17.50 -13.40
CA GLU A 144 -0.60 18.52 -12.36
C GLU A 144 -1.95 19.09 -11.88
N PHE A 145 -3.01 18.99 -12.68
CA PHE A 145 -4.36 19.38 -12.24
C PHE A 145 -4.99 18.28 -11.42
N VAL A 146 -4.78 17.02 -11.80
CA VAL A 146 -5.28 15.86 -11.05
C VAL A 146 -4.65 15.80 -9.67
N THR A 147 -3.31 15.83 -9.58
CA THR A 147 -2.62 15.75 -8.28
C THR A 147 -2.95 16.94 -7.40
N ARG A 148 -3.01 18.16 -7.95
CA ARG A 148 -3.42 19.35 -7.19
C ARG A 148 -4.86 19.27 -6.69
N GLY A 149 -5.79 18.71 -7.46
CA GLY A 149 -7.16 18.49 -7.00
C GLY A 149 -7.21 17.55 -5.79
N PHE A 150 -6.38 16.50 -5.79
CA PHE A 150 -6.21 15.64 -4.61
C PHE A 150 -5.56 16.38 -3.43
N GLU A 151 -4.51 17.19 -3.66
CA GLU A 151 -3.92 18.02 -2.61
C GLU A 151 -4.96 18.94 -1.97
N GLU A 152 -5.73 19.68 -2.78
CA GLU A 152 -6.76 20.60 -2.31
C GLU A 152 -7.84 19.86 -1.49
N ALA A 153 -8.22 18.66 -1.91
CA ALA A 153 -9.20 17.85 -1.21
C ALA A 153 -8.68 17.25 0.11
N TYR A 154 -7.41 16.84 0.16
CA TYR A 154 -6.83 16.10 1.29
C TYR A 154 -5.90 16.91 2.20
N GLN A 155 -5.63 18.17 1.88
CA GLN A 155 -4.73 19.02 2.67
C GLN A 155 -5.09 19.05 4.15
N SER A 156 -6.38 19.14 4.48
CA SER A 156 -6.84 19.11 5.88
C SER A 156 -6.55 17.78 6.56
N ASP A 157 -6.71 16.64 5.86
CA ASP A 157 -6.41 15.30 6.41
C ASP A 157 -4.93 15.18 6.81
N TYR A 158 -4.02 15.77 6.04
CA TYR A 158 -2.59 15.75 6.35
C TYR A 158 -2.29 16.43 7.69
N PHE A 159 -2.89 17.60 7.93
CA PHE A 159 -2.75 18.32 9.20
C PHE A 159 -3.41 17.59 10.36
N PHE A 160 -4.64 17.09 10.19
CA PHE A 160 -5.33 16.34 11.25
C PHE A 160 -4.56 15.08 11.66
N ARG A 161 -3.95 14.36 10.71
CA ARG A 161 -3.11 13.19 11.02
C ARG A 161 -1.82 13.57 11.73
N ASN A 162 -1.13 14.60 11.26
CA ASN A 162 0.10 15.07 11.91
C ASN A 162 -0.17 15.59 13.32
N GLU A 163 -1.23 16.37 13.52
CA GLU A 163 -1.63 16.85 14.85
C GLU A 163 -1.94 15.69 15.81
N HIS A 164 -2.58 14.64 15.30
CA HIS A 164 -2.95 13.48 16.12
C HIS A 164 -1.80 12.49 16.38
N HIS A 165 -0.89 12.29 15.42
CA HIS A 165 0.13 11.23 15.45
C HIS A 165 1.58 11.72 15.45
N GLY A 166 1.84 12.99 15.14
CA GLY A 166 3.17 13.58 15.03
C GLY A 166 3.97 13.17 13.79
N ASP A 167 5.16 13.75 13.66
CA ASP A 167 6.06 13.54 12.51
C ASP A 167 6.64 12.12 12.41
N GLU A 168 6.62 11.35 13.49
CA GLU A 168 7.09 9.95 13.46
C GLU A 168 6.19 9.05 12.61
N VAL A 169 4.90 9.40 12.49
CA VAL A 169 3.89 8.60 11.78
C VAL A 169 3.37 9.33 10.53
N ALA A 170 3.15 10.63 10.63
CA ALA A 170 2.56 11.44 9.57
C ALA A 170 3.40 12.70 9.29
N PRO A 171 4.65 12.56 8.82
CA PRO A 171 5.55 13.69 8.58
C PRO A 171 5.07 14.62 7.46
N LEU A 172 4.91 15.91 7.75
CA LEU A 172 4.46 16.89 6.76
C LEU A 172 5.50 17.19 5.67
N HIS A 173 6.78 16.88 5.89
CA HIS A 173 7.83 17.17 4.92
C HIS A 173 7.83 16.22 3.71
N SER A 174 7.17 15.05 3.79
CA SER A 174 7.10 14.07 2.70
C SER A 174 5.69 13.87 2.15
N VAL A 175 4.70 14.55 2.72
CA VAL A 175 3.32 14.48 2.26
C VAL A 175 3.14 15.22 0.93
N GLY A 176 2.31 14.64 0.09
CA GLY A 176 1.87 15.20 -1.17
C GLY A 176 2.38 14.47 -2.41
N PHE A 177 2.11 15.06 -3.58
CA PHE A 177 2.48 14.55 -4.89
C PHE A 177 3.54 15.42 -5.57
N GLU A 178 4.47 14.77 -6.28
CA GLU A 178 5.40 15.39 -7.22
C GLU A 178 4.97 14.99 -8.64
N PRO A 179 4.16 15.81 -9.35
CA PRO A 179 3.71 15.46 -10.70
C PRO A 179 4.83 15.67 -11.73
N ILE A 180 4.99 14.71 -12.64
CA ILE A 180 5.90 14.79 -13.78
C ILE A 180 5.10 14.57 -15.06
N THR A 181 4.84 15.65 -15.81
CA THR A 181 4.22 15.53 -17.13
C THR A 181 5.16 14.88 -18.13
N ILE A 182 4.69 13.80 -18.73
CA ILE A 182 5.29 13.12 -19.87
C ILE A 182 4.57 13.57 -21.15
N ASP A 183 5.33 14.17 -22.05
CA ASP A 183 4.86 14.44 -23.41
C ASP A 183 4.92 13.15 -24.24
N LEU A 184 3.78 12.45 -24.32
CA LEU A 184 3.65 11.21 -25.10
C LEU A 184 3.80 11.43 -26.61
N MET A 185 3.68 12.68 -27.10
CA MET A 185 3.89 13.02 -28.51
C MET A 185 5.37 13.27 -28.83
N ASN A 186 6.22 13.41 -27.80
CA ASN A 186 7.65 13.66 -27.95
C ASN A 186 8.45 12.40 -27.58
N GLN A 187 8.80 11.60 -28.58
CA GLN A 187 9.54 10.32 -28.46
C GLN A 187 10.98 10.47 -27.89
N SER A 188 11.40 11.65 -27.45
CA SER A 188 12.75 11.91 -26.94
C SER A 188 13.06 11.20 -25.60
N LEU A 189 12.05 10.74 -24.86
CA LEU A 189 12.24 9.98 -23.61
C LEU A 189 12.89 8.61 -23.84
N LEU A 190 12.68 7.98 -24.99
CA LEU A 190 13.33 6.71 -25.35
C LEU A 190 14.81 6.89 -25.74
N LYS A 191 15.25 8.11 -26.08
CA LYS A 191 16.63 8.39 -26.54
C LYS A 191 17.64 8.68 -25.43
N LYS A 192 17.20 8.74 -24.16
CA LYS A 192 18.08 9.05 -23.01
C LYS A 192 18.53 7.81 -22.22
N MET A 193 18.23 6.61 -22.69
CA MET A 193 18.59 5.34 -22.04
C MET A 193 19.70 4.56 -22.77
N ASP A 194 20.33 5.16 -23.78
CA ASP A 194 21.59 4.71 -24.42
C ASP A 194 22.74 5.62 -23.96
#